data_AF-A0A5M5C1A0-F1
#
_entry.id   AF-A0A5M5C1A0-F1
#
_cell.length_a   1.000
_cell.length_b   1.000
_cell.length_c   1.000
_cell.angle_alpha   90.00
_cell.angle_beta   90.00
_cell.angle_gamma   90.00
#
_symmetry.space_group_name_H-M   'P 1'
#
loop_
_entity.id
_entity.type
_entity.pdbx_description
1 polymer ?
#
loop_
_entity_poly.entity_id
_entity_poly.type
_entity_poly.pdbx_seq_one_letter_code
_entity_poly.pdbx_strand_id
1 'polypeptide(L)'
;AFLNTYRMEKGGQVLNYFIRDNGTMSTFSVYSTDYSSAESLPYIYTEKGLKLQSPYNVNGVEVQHFKWDKKSRLFVCTDADATDIVLKEYYPENYLQYEDYIGTYTATVDDYDEGPTSQSVTITPKVRGESYTLKSIGGFNFTLLYDKASGKLILDSQSISPVSSSSYYFACAAGVEGYAHTELSLPSRLRSGLVNVTVKTNPFTFYFADKASQENTSLIIWAYSSDEYSTSGLMGYWSWYNSILMEKENEGN
;
A
#
# COMPACT_ATOMS: atom_id res chain seq x y z
N ALA A 1 -16.33 5.92 -0.65
CA ALA A 1 -15.95 4.55 -0.26
C ALA A 1 -14.48 4.55 0.14
N PHE A 2 -14.14 3.81 1.18
CA PHE A 2 -12.87 3.85 1.91
C PHE A 2 -11.97 2.64 1.59
N LEU A 3 -12.56 1.46 1.38
CA LEU A 3 -11.81 0.23 1.09
C LEU A 3 -11.74 -0.05 -0.41
N ASN A 4 -10.79 -0.88 -0.80
CA ASN A 4 -10.71 -1.41 -2.17
C ASN A 4 -11.54 -2.68 -2.37
N THR A 5 -12.16 -3.20 -1.31
CA THR A 5 -12.80 -4.52 -1.28
C THR A 5 -14.29 -4.41 -0.95
N TYR A 6 -15.13 -5.01 -1.80
CA TYR A 6 -16.58 -5.02 -1.67
C TYR A 6 -17.14 -6.42 -1.88
N ARG A 7 -18.16 -6.79 -1.10
CA ARG A 7 -18.99 -7.95 -1.37
C ARG A 7 -20.24 -7.48 -2.08
N MET A 8 -20.54 -8.10 -3.21
CA MET A 8 -21.87 -7.98 -3.79
C MET A 8 -22.81 -8.89 -3.00
N GLU A 9 -23.83 -8.31 -2.39
CA GLU A 9 -24.80 -9.02 -1.54
C GLU A 9 -26.21 -8.81 -2.08
N LYS A 10 -27.05 -9.86 -2.03
CA LYS A 10 -28.51 -9.79 -2.25
C LYS A 10 -29.22 -10.45 -1.09
N GLY A 11 -30.10 -9.71 -0.39
CA GLY A 11 -30.78 -10.24 0.80
C GLY A 11 -29.84 -10.74 1.91
N GLY A 12 -28.60 -10.20 1.97
CA GLY A 12 -27.56 -10.61 2.92
C GLY A 12 -26.71 -11.82 2.49
N GLN A 13 -27.01 -12.46 1.36
CA GLN A 13 -26.17 -13.52 0.80
C GLN A 13 -25.08 -12.91 -0.09
N VAL A 14 -23.82 -13.33 0.11
CA VAL A 14 -22.68 -12.93 -0.74
C VAL A 14 -22.76 -13.66 -2.08
N LEU A 15 -22.67 -12.89 -3.17
CA LEU A 15 -22.74 -13.38 -4.54
C LEU A 15 -21.37 -13.38 -5.22
N ASN A 16 -20.60 -12.30 -5.04
CA ASN A 16 -19.29 -12.11 -5.65
C ASN A 16 -18.42 -11.18 -4.79
N TYR A 17 -17.11 -11.21 -5.02
CA TYR A 17 -16.14 -10.30 -4.41
C TYR A 17 -15.61 -9.33 -5.48
N PHE A 18 -15.67 -8.03 -5.19
CA PHE A 18 -15.19 -6.96 -6.05
C PHE A 18 -13.95 -6.35 -5.41
N ILE A 19 -12.82 -6.45 -6.08
CA ILE A 19 -11.55 -5.87 -5.66
C ILE A 19 -11.19 -4.77 -6.65
N ARG A 20 -11.06 -3.55 -6.16
CA ARG A 20 -10.62 -2.42 -6.99
C ARG A 20 -9.16 -2.64 -7.39
N ASP A 21 -8.88 -2.58 -8.68
CA ASP A 21 -7.52 -2.71 -9.18
C ASP A 21 -6.72 -1.43 -8.89
N ASN A 22 -5.44 -1.62 -8.59
CA ASN A 22 -4.48 -0.52 -8.51
C ASN A 22 -4.08 -0.12 -9.94
N GLY A 23 -4.30 1.13 -10.32
CA GLY A 23 -3.95 1.61 -11.66
C GLY A 23 -4.60 2.92 -12.04
N THR A 24 -4.35 3.34 -13.28
CA THR A 24 -4.94 4.56 -13.87
C THR A 24 -6.39 4.36 -14.33
N MET A 25 -6.81 3.12 -14.57
CA MET A 25 -8.19 2.77 -14.94
C MET A 25 -8.99 2.39 -13.71
N SER A 26 -10.25 2.86 -13.65
CA SER A 26 -11.19 2.47 -12.61
C SER A 26 -11.85 1.13 -13.00
N THR A 27 -11.23 0.03 -12.56
CA THR A 27 -11.70 -1.34 -12.79
C THR A 27 -11.85 -2.09 -11.47
N PHE A 28 -12.79 -3.03 -11.44
CA PHE A 28 -12.86 -4.08 -10.44
C PHE A 28 -12.41 -5.40 -11.06
N SER A 29 -11.57 -6.14 -10.35
CA SER A 29 -11.47 -7.59 -10.49
C SER A 29 -12.61 -8.23 -9.69
N VAL A 30 -13.53 -8.92 -10.37
CA VAL A 30 -14.70 -9.55 -9.77
C VAL A 30 -14.50 -11.06 -9.71
N TYR A 31 -14.53 -11.59 -8.50
CA TYR A 31 -14.32 -13.00 -8.22
C TYR A 31 -15.64 -13.69 -7.86
N SER A 32 -15.75 -14.96 -8.25
CA SER A 32 -16.74 -15.89 -7.69
C SER A 32 -16.50 -16.12 -6.19
N THR A 33 -17.50 -16.64 -5.47
CA THR A 33 -17.39 -16.85 -4.01
C THR A 33 -16.29 -17.84 -3.60
N ASP A 34 -15.91 -18.73 -4.51
CA ASP A 34 -14.84 -19.71 -4.36
C ASP A 34 -13.50 -19.24 -4.97
N TYR A 35 -13.43 -18.00 -5.48
CA TYR A 35 -12.26 -17.41 -6.15
C TYR A 35 -11.74 -18.20 -7.36
N SER A 36 -12.56 -19.06 -7.97
CA SER A 36 -12.18 -19.89 -9.12
C SER A 36 -12.16 -19.14 -10.45
N SER A 37 -12.85 -18.00 -10.55
CA SER A 37 -12.85 -17.14 -11.73
C SER A 37 -12.68 -15.67 -11.36
N ALA A 38 -12.14 -14.90 -12.32
CA ALA A 38 -12.00 -13.45 -12.23
C ALA A 38 -12.41 -12.80 -13.56
N GLU A 39 -13.18 -11.71 -13.49
CA GLU A 39 -13.48 -10.85 -14.65
C GLU A 39 -13.21 -9.38 -14.32
N SER A 40 -12.85 -8.60 -15.34
CA SER A 40 -12.60 -7.17 -15.17
C SER A 40 -13.86 -6.36 -15.49
N LEU A 41 -14.34 -5.58 -14.53
CA LEU A 41 -15.49 -4.69 -14.67
C LEU A 41 -15.08 -3.22 -14.54
N PRO A 42 -15.07 -2.46 -15.65
CA PRO A 42 -14.85 -1.02 -15.60
C PRO A 42 -16.01 -0.27 -14.96
N TYR A 43 -15.70 0.80 -14.25
CA TYR A 43 -16.68 1.67 -13.61
C TYR A 43 -16.23 3.13 -13.60
N ILE A 44 -17.18 4.03 -13.32
CA ILE A 44 -16.91 5.44 -13.07
C ILE A 44 -17.59 5.88 -11.77
N TYR A 45 -16.95 6.80 -11.06
CA TYR A 45 -17.63 7.51 -9.98
C TYR A 45 -18.58 8.55 -10.57
N THR A 46 -19.77 8.63 -9.96
CA THR A 46 -20.74 9.68 -10.23
C THR A 46 -20.86 10.56 -8.99
N GLU A 47 -21.52 11.71 -9.10
CA GLU A 47 -21.79 12.57 -7.93
C GLU A 47 -22.54 11.83 -6.80
N LYS A 48 -23.34 10.82 -7.14
CA LYS A 48 -24.21 10.10 -6.20
C LYS A 48 -23.66 8.73 -5.78
N GLY A 49 -22.62 8.21 -6.42
CA GLY A 49 -22.12 6.86 -6.17
C GLY A 49 -21.21 6.35 -7.27
N LEU A 50 -21.48 5.16 -7.80
CA LEU A 50 -20.71 4.55 -8.90
C LEU A 50 -21.65 4.02 -9.99
N LYS A 51 -21.14 3.95 -11.21
CA LYS A 51 -21.81 3.36 -12.36
C LYS A 51 -20.86 2.39 -13.05
N LEU A 52 -21.28 1.15 -13.26
CA LEU A 52 -20.57 0.20 -14.11
C LEU A 52 -20.67 0.64 -15.57
N GLN A 53 -19.60 0.45 -16.35
CA GLN A 53 -19.57 0.91 -17.74
C GLN A 53 -20.64 0.20 -18.59
N SER A 54 -20.88 -1.08 -18.33
CA SER A 54 -21.94 -1.89 -18.93
C SER A 54 -22.75 -2.58 -17.82
N PRO A 55 -24.01 -2.97 -18.08
CA PRO A 55 -24.77 -3.80 -17.15
C PRO A 55 -24.03 -5.09 -16.83
N TYR A 56 -24.06 -5.47 -15.55
CA TYR A 56 -23.45 -6.68 -15.03
C TYR A 56 -24.54 -7.66 -14.61
N ASN A 57 -24.48 -8.91 -15.11
CA ASN A 57 -25.49 -9.91 -14.79
C ASN A 57 -25.15 -10.64 -13.48
N VAL A 58 -26.06 -10.56 -12.53
CA VAL A 58 -25.93 -11.16 -11.20
C VAL A 58 -27.12 -12.09 -10.99
N ASN A 59 -26.91 -13.39 -11.21
CA ASN A 59 -27.94 -14.41 -11.10
C ASN A 59 -29.23 -14.07 -11.90
N GLY A 60 -29.08 -13.56 -13.12
CA GLY A 60 -30.20 -13.21 -14.00
C GLY A 60 -30.77 -11.80 -13.81
N VAL A 61 -30.22 -11.00 -12.89
CA VAL A 61 -30.58 -9.59 -12.71
C VAL A 61 -29.44 -8.71 -13.22
N GLU A 62 -29.75 -7.78 -14.12
CA GLU A 62 -28.77 -6.80 -14.60
C GLU A 62 -28.65 -5.63 -13.62
N VAL A 63 -27.42 -5.30 -13.23
CA VAL A 63 -27.10 -4.17 -12.35
C VAL A 63 -26.04 -3.28 -12.97
N GLN A 64 -26.17 -1.97 -12.80
CA GLN A 64 -25.26 -0.99 -13.36
C GLN A 64 -25.13 0.26 -12.49
N HIS A 65 -26.23 0.78 -11.94
CA HIS A 65 -26.25 2.06 -11.24
C HIS A 65 -26.30 1.86 -9.74
N PHE A 66 -25.36 2.45 -9.02
CA PHE A 66 -25.35 2.35 -7.56
C PHE A 66 -25.17 3.71 -6.88
N LYS A 67 -25.92 3.93 -5.82
CA LYS A 67 -25.87 5.12 -4.97
C LYS A 67 -25.11 4.82 -3.69
N TRP A 68 -24.21 5.72 -3.26
CA TRP A 68 -23.49 5.58 -2.00
C TRP A 68 -24.39 5.88 -0.80
N ASP A 69 -24.52 4.92 0.11
CA ASP A 69 -25.05 5.11 1.46
C ASP A 69 -23.90 5.28 2.45
N LYS A 70 -23.65 6.54 2.83
CA LYS A 70 -22.59 6.90 3.78
C LYS A 70 -22.81 6.32 5.18
N LYS A 71 -24.05 6.15 5.62
CA LYS A 71 -24.36 5.67 6.98
C LYS A 71 -24.04 4.19 7.11
N SER A 72 -24.40 3.41 6.09
CA SER A 72 -24.22 1.95 6.07
C SER A 72 -22.92 1.51 5.40
N ARG A 73 -22.14 2.46 4.83
CA ARG A 73 -20.87 2.22 4.11
C ARG A 73 -21.01 1.18 2.99
N LEU A 74 -22.01 1.35 2.14
CA LEU A 74 -22.26 0.47 1.00
C LEU A 74 -22.82 1.27 -0.18
N PHE A 75 -22.69 0.71 -1.38
CA PHE A 75 -23.43 1.20 -2.53
C PHE A 75 -24.70 0.38 -2.72
N VAL A 76 -25.85 1.03 -2.86
CA VAL A 76 -27.15 0.40 -3.11
C VAL A 76 -27.46 0.49 -4.60
N CYS A 77 -27.80 -0.64 -5.23
CA CYS A 77 -28.24 -0.64 -6.62
C CYS A 77 -29.56 0.15 -6.75
N THR A 78 -29.66 0.97 -7.80
CA THR A 78 -30.84 1.79 -8.08
C THR A 78 -31.61 1.34 -9.31
N ASP A 79 -31.17 0.27 -9.97
CA ASP A 79 -31.86 -0.30 -11.12
C ASP A 79 -33.16 -1.00 -10.69
N ALA A 80 -34.14 -1.01 -11.60
CA ALA A 80 -35.43 -1.66 -11.37
C ALA A 80 -35.22 -3.15 -11.02
N ASP A 81 -36.01 -3.67 -10.09
CA ASP A 81 -35.97 -5.07 -9.62
C ASP A 81 -34.65 -5.51 -8.97
N ALA A 82 -33.71 -4.59 -8.73
CA ALA A 82 -32.38 -4.87 -8.19
C ALA A 82 -32.04 -4.10 -6.91
N THR A 83 -33.00 -3.37 -6.31
CA THR A 83 -32.75 -2.47 -5.16
C THR A 83 -32.30 -3.17 -3.86
N ASP A 84 -32.42 -4.50 -3.81
CA ASP A 84 -31.92 -5.35 -2.72
C ASP A 84 -30.46 -5.84 -2.94
N ILE A 85 -29.85 -5.47 -4.08
CA ILE A 85 -28.44 -5.74 -4.40
C ILE A 85 -27.57 -4.57 -3.92
N VAL A 86 -26.52 -4.89 -3.17
CA VAL A 86 -25.59 -3.91 -2.61
C VAL A 86 -24.13 -4.31 -2.86
N LEU A 87 -23.25 -3.32 -2.98
CA LEU A 87 -21.80 -3.48 -2.84
C LEU A 87 -21.39 -3.00 -1.46
N LYS A 88 -21.13 -3.94 -0.55
CA LYS A 88 -20.81 -3.68 0.84
C LYS A 88 -19.32 -3.77 1.09
N GLU A 89 -18.73 -2.71 1.62
CA GLU A 89 -17.32 -2.72 2.02
C GLU A 89 -17.05 -3.83 3.04
N TYR A 90 -15.94 -4.53 2.88
CA TYR A 90 -15.46 -5.49 3.88
C TYR A 90 -13.95 -5.39 4.02
N TYR A 91 -13.45 -5.61 5.24
CA TYR A 91 -12.01 -5.75 5.45
C TYR A 91 -11.57 -7.13 4.94
N PRO A 92 -10.57 -7.20 4.04
CA PRO A 92 -10.06 -8.48 3.57
C PRO A 92 -9.46 -9.28 4.73
N GLU A 93 -9.32 -10.58 4.50
CA GLU A 93 -8.58 -11.45 5.42
C GLU A 93 -7.14 -10.92 5.57
N ASN A 94 -6.62 -10.89 6.80
CA ASN A 94 -5.33 -10.29 7.15
C ASN A 94 -5.21 -8.76 6.97
N TYR A 95 -6.33 -8.03 6.88
CA TYR A 95 -6.29 -6.57 6.95
C TYR A 95 -5.69 -6.11 8.28
N LEU A 96 -4.64 -5.29 8.20
CA LEU A 96 -3.98 -4.71 9.36
C LEU A 96 -4.48 -3.28 9.58
N GLN A 97 -4.88 -3.01 10.81
CA GLN A 97 -5.22 -1.68 11.28
C GLN A 97 -3.96 -0.83 11.49
N TYR A 98 -4.13 0.48 11.52
CA TYR A 98 -3.03 1.42 11.74
C TYR A 98 -2.21 1.09 13.00
N GLU A 99 -2.88 0.75 14.08
CA GLU A 99 -2.22 0.50 15.37
C GLU A 99 -1.41 -0.82 15.36
N ASP A 100 -1.72 -1.78 14.48
CA ASP A 100 -1.05 -3.08 14.44
C ASP A 100 0.43 -2.98 14.05
N TYR A 101 0.79 -1.94 13.29
CA TYR A 101 2.15 -1.67 12.81
C TYR A 101 3.03 -0.94 13.84
N ILE A 102 2.47 -0.39 14.91
CA ILE A 102 3.25 0.37 15.89
C ILE A 102 4.02 -0.62 16.78
N GLY A 103 5.32 -0.38 16.96
CA GLY A 103 6.13 -1.17 17.88
C GLY A 103 7.60 -1.22 17.49
N THR A 104 8.34 -2.07 18.21
CA THR A 104 9.74 -2.39 17.94
C THR A 104 9.82 -3.65 17.09
N TYR A 105 10.79 -3.69 16.20
CA TYR A 105 11.03 -4.76 15.26
C TYR A 105 12.52 -5.07 15.21
N THR A 106 12.86 -6.34 15.01
CA THR A 106 14.15 -6.71 14.45
C THR A 106 14.05 -6.65 12.93
N ALA A 107 14.80 -5.74 12.31
CA ALA A 107 14.94 -5.64 10.87
C ALA A 107 16.18 -6.41 10.40
N THR A 108 15.98 -7.41 9.55
CA THR A 108 17.06 -8.05 8.79
C THR A 108 17.13 -7.41 7.42
N VAL A 109 18.25 -6.76 7.14
CA VAL A 109 18.52 -6.04 5.90
C VAL A 109 19.60 -6.79 5.13
N ASP A 110 19.29 -7.21 3.92
CA ASP A 110 20.28 -7.79 3.01
C ASP A 110 21.01 -6.65 2.29
N ASP A 111 22.13 -6.21 2.86
CA ASP A 111 22.97 -5.17 2.29
C ASP A 111 23.77 -5.73 1.11
N TYR A 112 23.83 -4.99 0.01
CA TYR A 112 24.50 -5.42 -1.22
C TYR A 112 26.00 -5.67 -1.02
N ASP A 113 26.67 -4.86 -0.21
CA ASP A 113 28.12 -4.92 0.00
C ASP A 113 28.49 -5.81 1.20
N GLU A 114 27.68 -5.78 2.26
CA GLU A 114 27.99 -6.44 3.54
C GLU A 114 27.22 -7.76 3.77
N GLY A 115 26.18 -8.02 2.97
CA GLY A 115 25.26 -9.13 3.15
C GLY A 115 24.24 -8.88 4.27
N PRO A 116 23.57 -9.94 4.78
CA PRO A 116 22.48 -9.79 5.72
C PRO A 116 22.96 -9.36 7.11
N THR A 117 22.42 -8.25 7.59
CA THR A 117 22.64 -7.72 8.94
C THR A 117 21.30 -7.51 9.66
N SER A 118 21.30 -7.61 11.00
CA SER A 118 20.11 -7.37 11.82
C SER A 118 20.29 -6.14 12.71
N GLN A 119 19.24 -5.33 12.82
CA GLN A 119 19.21 -4.13 13.66
C GLN A 119 17.83 -3.93 14.29
N SER A 120 17.78 -3.35 15.49
CA SER A 120 16.51 -2.99 16.12
C SER A 120 16.00 -1.68 15.53
N VAL A 121 14.71 -1.67 15.16
CA VAL A 121 14.02 -0.53 14.56
C VAL A 121 12.64 -0.35 15.20
N THR A 122 12.07 0.83 15.08
CA THR A 122 10.78 1.21 15.63
C THR A 122 9.92 1.85 14.55
N ILE A 123 8.65 1.47 14.52
CA ILE A 123 7.61 2.15 13.77
C ILE A 123 6.77 2.92 14.78
N THR A 124 6.73 4.24 14.63
CA THR A 124 6.03 5.15 15.55
C THR A 124 5.05 6.03 14.79
N PRO A 125 3.89 6.42 15.37
CA PRO A 125 2.97 7.32 14.72
C PRO A 125 3.62 8.63 14.29
N LYS A 126 3.36 9.06 13.05
CA LYS A 126 3.72 10.40 12.55
C LYS A 126 2.47 11.26 12.36
N VAL A 127 1.51 10.76 11.58
CA VAL A 127 0.16 11.33 11.48
C VAL A 127 -0.82 10.19 11.69
N ARG A 128 -1.68 10.32 12.71
CA ARG A 128 -2.57 9.22 13.14
C ARG A 128 -3.46 8.76 11.98
N GLY A 129 -3.43 7.46 11.72
CA GLY A 129 -4.19 6.85 10.63
C GLY A 129 -3.60 7.11 9.25
N GLU A 130 -2.50 7.84 9.07
CA GLU A 130 -2.02 8.23 7.74
C GLU A 130 -0.55 7.87 7.50
N SER A 131 0.31 8.04 8.51
CA SER A 131 1.73 7.78 8.34
C SER A 131 2.43 7.44 9.64
N TYR A 132 3.61 6.85 9.49
CA TYR A 132 4.54 6.50 10.55
C TYR A 132 5.92 7.05 10.26
N THR A 133 6.74 7.12 11.31
CA THR A 133 8.18 7.21 11.20
C THR A 133 8.77 5.84 11.47
N LEU A 134 9.52 5.30 10.51
CA LEU A 134 10.38 4.13 10.68
C LEU A 134 11.80 4.60 11.01
N LYS A 135 12.28 4.25 12.20
CA LYS A 135 13.64 4.56 12.70
C LYS A 135 14.33 3.24 13.03
N SER A 136 15.58 2.93 12.72
CA SER A 136 16.64 3.69 12.08
C SER A 136 17.36 2.73 11.12
N ILE A 137 16.71 2.36 10.01
CA ILE A 137 17.32 1.41 9.07
C ILE A 137 18.59 2.03 8.50
N GLY A 138 19.75 1.44 8.78
CA GLY A 138 21.05 1.93 8.32
C GLY A 138 21.40 3.32 8.86
N GLY A 139 20.83 3.71 10.01
CA GLY A 139 21.03 5.05 10.57
C GLY A 139 20.17 6.15 9.90
N PHE A 140 19.12 5.78 9.15
CA PHE A 140 18.18 6.73 8.53
C PHE A 140 16.75 6.58 9.05
N ASN A 141 16.02 7.69 9.05
CA ASN A 141 14.59 7.70 9.36
C ASN A 141 13.78 7.84 8.07
N PHE A 142 12.74 7.03 7.93
CA PHE A 142 11.86 6.99 6.77
C PHE A 142 10.43 7.35 7.18
N THR A 143 9.68 7.94 6.26
CA THR A 143 8.21 8.06 6.38
C THR A 143 7.57 6.86 5.70
N LEU A 144 6.75 6.12 6.43
CA LEU A 144 5.86 5.09 5.89
C LEU A 144 4.46 5.66 5.77
N LEU A 145 3.79 5.45 4.65
CA LEU A 145 2.37 5.80 4.47
C LEU A 145 1.51 4.59 4.83
N TYR A 146 0.36 4.84 5.45
CA TYR A 146 -0.66 3.82 5.69
C TYR A 146 -1.73 3.91 4.60
N ASP A 147 -1.79 2.92 3.72
CA ASP A 147 -2.90 2.80 2.79
C ASP A 147 -4.11 2.19 3.49
N LYS A 148 -4.97 3.07 3.97
CA LYS A 148 -6.25 2.73 4.61
C LYS A 148 -7.11 1.78 3.77
N ALA A 149 -7.02 1.85 2.44
CA ALA A 149 -7.89 1.08 1.55
C ALA A 149 -7.52 -0.41 1.51
N SER A 150 -6.23 -0.74 1.67
CA SER A 150 -5.70 -2.11 1.69
C SER A 150 -5.20 -2.57 3.05
N GLY A 151 -4.98 -1.65 3.99
CA GLY A 151 -4.35 -1.93 5.28
C GLY A 151 -2.84 -2.13 5.18
N LYS A 152 -2.19 -1.67 4.10
CA LYS A 152 -0.75 -1.88 3.85
C LYS A 152 0.09 -0.64 4.19
N LEU A 153 1.38 -0.87 4.45
CA LEU A 153 2.42 0.15 4.51
C LEU A 153 3.01 0.38 3.12
N ILE A 154 3.26 1.65 2.81
CA ILE A 154 3.94 2.08 1.58
C ILE A 154 5.18 2.89 1.96
N LEU A 155 6.32 2.56 1.35
CA LEU A 155 7.56 3.32 1.40
C LEU A 155 7.86 3.87 0.02
N ASP A 156 7.43 5.10 -0.25
CA ASP A 156 7.75 5.77 -1.52
C ASP A 156 9.17 6.36 -1.50
N SER A 157 9.72 6.55 -2.70
CA SER A 157 10.93 7.34 -2.91
C SER A 157 10.75 8.76 -2.31
N GLN A 158 11.67 9.14 -1.43
CA GLN A 158 11.54 10.34 -0.60
C GLN A 158 12.91 10.88 -0.20
N SER A 159 12.96 12.16 0.15
CA SER A 159 14.08 12.68 0.94
C SER A 159 14.01 12.07 2.33
N ILE A 160 15.18 11.73 2.88
CA ILE A 160 15.31 11.09 4.18
C ILE A 160 16.32 11.84 5.04
N SER A 161 16.22 11.67 6.35
CA SER A 161 17.12 12.32 7.29
C SER A 161 17.97 11.28 8.02
N PRO A 162 19.27 11.53 8.17
CA PRO A 162 20.12 10.71 9.02
C PRO A 162 19.71 10.87 10.49
N VAL A 163 20.02 9.86 11.31
CA VAL A 163 19.78 9.88 12.76
C VAL A 163 20.72 10.85 13.48
N SER A 164 21.92 11.04 12.96
CA SER A 164 22.91 12.01 13.44
C SER A 164 23.13 13.12 12.40
N SER A 165 23.69 14.26 12.83
CA SER A 165 24.01 15.36 11.91
C SER A 165 24.98 14.88 10.82
N SER A 166 24.65 15.15 9.57
CA SER A 166 25.51 14.92 8.41
C SER A 166 25.70 16.22 7.64
N SER A 167 26.84 16.37 6.97
CA SER A 167 27.07 17.41 5.98
C SER A 167 26.38 17.13 4.64
N TYR A 168 25.82 15.93 4.48
CA TYR A 168 25.16 15.48 3.26
C TYR A 168 23.64 15.48 3.40
N TYR A 169 22.98 15.57 2.26
CA TYR A 169 21.54 15.40 2.12
C TYR A 169 21.26 14.02 1.54
N PHE A 170 20.20 13.36 2.00
CA PHE A 170 19.90 11.99 1.60
C PHE A 170 18.51 11.85 1.02
N ALA A 171 18.38 10.94 0.06
CA ALA A 171 17.11 10.52 -0.51
C ALA A 171 17.18 9.05 -0.90
N CYS A 172 16.05 8.36 -0.89
CA CYS A 172 15.98 6.97 -1.32
C CYS A 172 15.22 6.80 -2.64
N ALA A 173 15.73 5.90 -3.48
CA ALA A 173 14.98 5.29 -4.58
C ALA A 173 14.44 3.95 -4.09
N ALA A 174 13.12 3.83 -4.02
CA ALA A 174 12.41 2.68 -3.48
C ALA A 174 11.66 1.97 -4.61
N GLY A 175 11.85 0.67 -4.77
CA GLY A 175 11.15 -0.11 -5.79
C GLY A 175 11.82 -0.12 -7.17
N VAL A 176 12.86 0.68 -7.36
CA VAL A 176 13.52 0.86 -8.66
C VAL A 176 15.04 0.91 -8.52
N GLU A 177 15.72 0.32 -9.48
CA GLU A 177 17.14 0.54 -9.71
C GLU A 177 17.31 1.88 -10.43
N GLY A 178 17.69 2.91 -9.69
CA GLY A 178 17.78 4.25 -10.22
C GLY A 178 18.18 5.28 -9.17
N TYR A 179 18.33 6.52 -9.62
CA TYR A 179 18.71 7.63 -8.75
C TYR A 179 17.51 8.21 -8.01
N ALA A 180 17.67 8.54 -6.73
CA ALA A 180 16.55 9.13 -5.98
C ALA A 180 16.04 10.46 -6.60
N HIS A 181 16.92 11.28 -7.19
CA HIS A 181 16.51 12.57 -7.77
C HIS A 181 15.53 12.46 -8.94
N THR A 182 15.59 11.39 -9.73
CA THR A 182 14.62 11.18 -10.82
C THR A 182 13.22 10.96 -10.24
N GLU A 183 13.11 10.18 -9.17
CA GLU A 183 11.86 9.95 -8.45
C GLU A 183 11.37 11.21 -7.73
N LEU A 184 12.26 11.97 -7.10
CA LEU A 184 11.88 13.18 -6.38
C LEU A 184 11.33 14.29 -7.30
N SER A 185 11.75 14.30 -8.57
CA SER A 185 11.21 15.21 -9.60
C SER A 185 9.75 14.90 -9.98
N LEU A 186 9.27 13.69 -9.70
CA LEU A 186 7.89 13.29 -9.94
C LEU A 186 6.97 13.75 -8.79
N PRO A 187 5.68 14.06 -9.07
CA PRO A 187 4.67 14.17 -8.04
C PRO A 187 4.65 12.92 -7.15
N SER A 188 4.55 13.09 -5.83
CA SER A 188 4.65 11.98 -4.85
C SER A 188 3.80 10.77 -5.21
N ARG A 189 2.56 10.97 -5.66
CA ARG A 189 1.63 9.90 -6.08
C ARG A 189 2.08 9.05 -7.27
N LEU A 190 3.06 9.52 -8.04
CA LEU A 190 3.59 8.84 -9.23
C LEU A 190 4.95 8.19 -8.98
N ARG A 191 5.52 8.38 -7.79
CA ARG A 191 6.81 7.80 -7.44
C ARG A 191 6.71 6.30 -7.30
N SER A 192 7.78 5.63 -7.65
CA SER A 192 8.03 4.25 -7.29
C SER A 192 8.13 4.13 -5.78
N GLY A 193 7.83 2.94 -5.28
CA GLY A 193 7.86 2.67 -3.86
C GLY A 193 7.82 1.20 -3.57
N LEU A 194 7.93 0.88 -2.29
CA LEU A 194 7.76 -0.46 -1.77
C LEU A 194 6.43 -0.58 -1.03
N VAL A 195 5.89 -1.78 -0.97
CA VAL A 195 4.71 -2.13 -0.20
C VAL A 195 5.03 -3.30 0.74
N ASN A 196 4.46 -3.32 1.94
CA ASN A 196 4.65 -4.48 2.81
C ASN A 196 3.91 -5.72 2.29
N VAL A 197 4.54 -6.88 2.47
CA VAL A 197 3.94 -8.20 2.27
C VAL A 197 4.07 -8.98 3.57
N THR A 198 2.92 -9.30 4.16
CA THR A 198 2.85 -10.06 5.41
C THR A 198 3.28 -11.52 5.17
N VAL A 199 4.23 -11.99 5.97
CA VAL A 199 4.72 -13.38 5.98
C VAL A 199 3.91 -14.22 6.97
N LYS A 200 3.73 -13.71 8.18
CA LYS A 200 3.01 -14.36 9.28
C LYS A 200 2.51 -13.31 10.28
N THR A 201 1.46 -13.62 11.03
CA THR A 201 0.85 -12.71 12.01
C THR A 201 1.34 -12.91 13.43
N ASN A 202 2.02 -14.02 13.73
CA ASN A 202 2.57 -14.29 15.06
C ASN A 202 3.91 -15.07 15.01
N PRO A 203 5.06 -14.45 15.36
CA PRO A 203 5.22 -13.01 15.55
C PRO A 203 4.92 -12.26 14.25
N PHE A 204 4.37 -11.05 14.34
CA PHE A 204 4.00 -10.29 13.15
C PHE A 204 5.24 -9.98 12.29
N THR A 205 5.27 -10.51 11.07
CA THR A 205 6.44 -10.45 10.19
C THR A 205 6.02 -10.03 8.79
N PHE A 206 6.76 -9.11 8.19
CA PHE A 206 6.56 -8.67 6.82
C PHE A 206 7.88 -8.28 6.16
N TYR A 207 7.93 -8.33 4.84
CA TYR A 207 9.02 -7.73 4.06
C TYR A 207 8.48 -6.63 3.14
N PHE A 208 9.37 -5.86 2.54
CA PHE A 208 9.02 -4.88 1.52
C PHE A 208 9.25 -5.45 0.12
N ALA A 209 8.25 -5.33 -0.75
CA ALA A 209 8.27 -5.70 -2.16
C ALA A 209 7.96 -4.48 -3.03
N ASP A 210 8.18 -4.55 -4.34
CA ASP A 210 7.79 -3.50 -5.27
C ASP A 210 6.30 -3.19 -5.14
N LYS A 211 5.94 -1.90 -5.10
CA LYS A 211 4.55 -1.48 -4.93
C LYS A 211 3.67 -1.87 -6.12
N ALA A 212 4.22 -1.96 -7.33
CA ALA A 212 3.46 -2.25 -8.54
C ALA A 212 3.42 -3.77 -8.85
N SER A 213 4.57 -4.45 -8.88
CA SER A 213 4.66 -5.87 -9.21
C SER A 213 4.48 -6.79 -8.00
N GLN A 214 4.69 -6.30 -6.78
CA GLN A 214 4.77 -7.11 -5.56
C GLN A 214 5.88 -8.17 -5.59
N GLU A 215 6.92 -7.95 -6.41
CA GLU A 215 8.13 -8.76 -6.45
C GLU A 215 9.23 -8.15 -5.57
N ASN A 216 10.22 -8.96 -5.18
CA ASN A 216 11.36 -8.45 -4.42
C ASN A 216 12.16 -7.45 -5.26
N THR A 217 12.55 -6.34 -4.63
CA THR A 217 13.31 -5.26 -5.27
C THR A 217 14.03 -4.44 -4.21
N SER A 218 14.89 -3.53 -4.65
CA SER A 218 15.85 -2.84 -3.81
C SER A 218 15.33 -1.53 -3.22
N LEU A 219 15.97 -1.12 -2.12
CA LEU A 219 15.96 0.24 -1.59
C LEU A 219 17.38 0.81 -1.66
N ILE A 220 17.58 1.87 -2.45
CA ILE A 220 18.90 2.50 -2.61
C ILE A 220 18.87 3.88 -1.98
N ILE A 221 19.79 4.13 -1.05
CA ILE A 221 19.99 5.44 -0.42
C ILE A 221 21.09 6.17 -1.18
N TRP A 222 20.82 7.42 -1.56
CA TRP A 222 21.74 8.28 -2.29
C TRP A 222 22.14 9.49 -1.45
N ALA A 223 23.41 9.86 -1.53
CA ALA A 223 23.95 11.06 -0.91
C ALA A 223 24.06 12.21 -1.92
N TYR A 224 23.78 13.42 -1.44
CA TYR A 224 23.81 14.65 -2.22
C TYR A 224 24.51 15.77 -1.44
N SER A 225 25.11 16.69 -2.19
CA SER A 225 25.77 17.88 -1.64
C SER A 225 24.81 19.01 -1.26
N SER A 226 23.56 18.98 -1.75
CA SER A 226 22.49 19.94 -1.43
C SER A 226 21.12 19.27 -1.33
N ASP A 227 20.15 19.98 -0.74
CA ASP A 227 18.73 19.59 -0.66
C ASP A 227 17.96 19.83 -1.97
N GLU A 228 18.64 20.25 -3.04
CA GLU A 228 18.05 20.35 -4.38
C GLU A 228 17.87 18.98 -5.03
N TYR A 229 18.58 17.95 -4.56
CA TYR A 229 18.55 16.58 -5.08
C TYR A 229 18.66 16.55 -6.61
N SER A 230 19.83 16.90 -7.15
CA SER A 230 20.06 16.98 -8.59
C SER A 230 21.22 16.09 -9.03
N THR A 231 21.33 15.85 -10.34
CA THR A 231 22.45 15.09 -10.92
C THR A 231 23.80 15.76 -10.62
N SER A 232 23.89 17.09 -10.63
CA SER A 232 25.13 17.82 -10.32
C SER A 232 25.50 17.76 -8.84
N GLY A 233 24.51 17.60 -7.96
CA GLY A 233 24.72 17.43 -6.52
C GLY A 233 24.92 15.99 -6.07
N LEU A 234 24.81 15.01 -6.97
CA LEU A 234 24.90 13.58 -6.64
C LEU A 234 26.31 13.20 -6.22
N MET A 235 26.45 12.59 -5.04
CA MET A 235 27.74 12.16 -4.49
C MET A 235 27.99 10.65 -4.61
N GLY A 236 26.95 9.88 -4.90
CA GLY A 236 26.99 8.42 -5.00
C GLY A 236 25.91 7.76 -4.15
N TYR A 237 25.75 6.45 -4.31
CA TYR A 237 24.92 5.69 -3.39
C TYR A 237 25.65 5.56 -2.05
N TRP A 238 24.88 5.55 -0.98
CA TRP A 238 25.37 5.43 0.39
C TRP A 238 25.11 4.03 0.96
N SER A 239 23.95 3.45 0.61
CA SER A 239 23.59 2.09 0.99
C SER A 239 22.66 1.51 -0.05
N TRP A 240 22.75 0.19 -0.25
CA TRP A 240 21.89 -0.56 -1.14
C TRP A 240 21.37 -1.76 -0.38
N TYR A 241 20.05 -1.85 -0.22
CA TYR A 241 19.40 -2.99 0.41
C TYR A 241 18.62 -3.79 -0.62
N ASN A 242 18.99 -5.06 -0.82
CA ASN A 242 18.30 -5.99 -1.71
C ASN A 242 16.94 -6.42 -1.12
N SER A 243 16.84 -6.48 0.21
CA SER A 243 15.60 -6.77 0.90
C SER A 243 15.63 -6.27 2.34
N ILE A 244 14.44 -6.05 2.90
CA ILE A 244 14.23 -5.67 4.30
C ILE A 244 13.11 -6.55 4.85
N LEU A 245 13.44 -7.43 5.79
CA LEU A 245 12.51 -8.26 6.54
C LEU A 245 12.34 -7.69 7.95
N MET A 246 11.10 -7.53 8.38
CA MET A 246 10.72 -6.93 9.65
C MET A 246 10.00 -7.99 10.49
N GLU A 247 10.55 -8.37 11.64
CA GLU A 247 9.88 -9.22 12.63
C GLU A 247 9.58 -8.39 13.88
N LYS A 248 8.29 -8.25 14.23
CA LYS A 248 7.85 -7.48 15.40
C LYS A 248 8.32 -8.18 16.65
N GLU A 249 9.00 -7.43 17.51
CA GLU A 249 9.38 -7.92 18.83
C GLU A 249 8.11 -8.12 19.67
N ASN A 250 8.03 -9.24 20.38
CA ASN A 250 6.93 -9.44 21.30
C ASN A 250 7.00 -8.35 22.38
N GLU A 251 5.90 -7.62 22.59
CA GLU A 251 5.75 -6.80 23.79
C GLU A 251 5.86 -7.76 24.98
N GLY A 252 6.99 -7.69 25.70
CA GLY A 252 7.23 -8.54 26.85
C GLY A 252 6.07 -8.40 27.84
N ASN A 253 5.49 -9.54 28.25
CA ASN A 253 4.56 -9.61 29.38
C ASN A 253 5.18 -9.02 30.66
#